data_AF-A0A1W9TCP6-F1
#
_entry.id   AF-A0A1W9TCP6-F1
#
_cell.length_a   1.000
_cell.length_b   1.000
_cell.length_c   1.000
_cell.angle_alpha   90.00
_cell.angle_beta   90.00
_cell.angle_gamma   90.00
#
_symmetry.space_group_name_H-M   'P 1'
#
loop_
_entity.id
_entity.type
_entity.pdbx_description
1 polymer ?
#
loop_
_entity_poly.entity_id
_entity_poly.type
_entity_poly.pdbx_seq_one_letter_code
_entity_poly.pdbx_strand_id
1 'polypeptide(L)' 'MNPTLKASEVTVGFHRDGYRIDKTAAPMDRYTQWQTDGKDWHSPKPVCFHSLPQDGWIAKDEFDRNQENTITE' A
#
# COMPACT_ATOMS: atom_id res chain seq x y z
N MET A 1 20.08 -0.09 -7.67
CA MET A 1 19.04 -0.88 -6.97
C MET A 1 18.34 0.08 -6.03
N ASN A 2 17.02 0.24 -6.15
CA ASN A 2 16.28 1.04 -5.16
C ASN A 2 16.20 0.19 -3.89
N PRO A 3 16.74 0.66 -2.75
CA PRO A 3 16.65 -0.10 -1.51
C PRO A 3 15.18 -0.29 -1.16
N THR A 4 14.75 -1.54 -1.07
CA THR A 4 13.42 -1.90 -0.60
C THR A 4 13.40 -1.83 0.93
N LEU A 5 12.28 -1.40 1.49
CA LEU A 5 12.11 -1.24 2.93
C LEU A 5 11.52 -2.50 3.56
N LYS A 6 11.67 -2.64 4.88
CA LYS A 6 10.95 -3.67 5.65
C LYS A 6 9.53 -3.23 5.96
N ALA A 7 8.61 -4.18 6.10
CA ALA A 7 7.21 -3.91 6.46
C ALA A 7 7.08 -3.10 7.76
N SER A 8 7.97 -3.34 8.72
CA SER A 8 7.99 -2.62 10.00
C SER A 8 8.35 -1.14 9.85
N GLU A 9 9.19 -0.81 8.87
CA GLU A 9 9.69 0.54 8.60
C GLU A 9 8.72 1.37 7.73
N VAL A 10 7.82 0.69 7.02
CA VAL A 10 6.85 1.33 6.14
C VAL A 10 5.69 1.87 6.96
N THR A 11 5.44 3.18 6.87
CA THR A 11 4.24 3.81 7.43
C THR A 11 3.11 3.79 6.40
N VAL A 12 3.41 4.21 5.17
CA VAL A 12 2.52 4.15 4.02
C VAL A 12 3.31 3.60 2.84
N GLY A 13 2.78 2.61 2.12
CA GLY A 13 3.51 1.98 1.02
C GLY A 13 2.83 0.73 0.48
N PHE A 14 3.45 0.15 -0.56
CA PHE A 14 2.93 -1.02 -1.23
C PHE A 14 4.01 -2.03 -1.61
N HIS A 15 3.57 -3.27 -1.78
CA HIS A 15 4.37 -4.40 -2.25
C HIS A 15 3.87 -4.84 -3.63
N ARG A 16 4.80 -5.27 -4.50
CA ARG A 16 4.46 -5.70 -5.87
C ARG A 16 3.55 -6.93 -5.92
N ASP A 17 3.55 -7.73 -4.86
CA ASP A 17 2.66 -8.89 -4.71
C ASP A 17 1.21 -8.51 -4.33
N GLY A 18 0.84 -7.23 -4.43
CA GLY A 18 -0.51 -6.76 -4.14
C GLY A 18 -0.77 -6.53 -2.65
N TYR A 19 0.25 -6.13 -1.87
CA TYR A 19 0.02 -5.74 -0.48
C TYR A 19 0.14 -4.22 -0.32
N ARG A 20 -0.64 -3.67 0.61
CA ARG A 20 -0.59 -2.27 1.01
C ARG A 20 -0.47 -2.17 2.52
N ILE A 21 0.43 -1.29 2.95
CA ILE A 21 0.56 -0.83 4.32
C ILE A 21 0.12 0.63 4.36
N ASP A 22 -0.77 0.94 5.29
CA ASP A 22 -1.23 2.30 5.57
C ASP A 22 -1.51 2.46 7.06
N LYS A 23 -0.47 2.73 7.85
CA LYS A 23 -0.58 2.87 9.31
C LYS A 23 -1.36 4.12 9.73
N THR A 24 -1.58 5.08 8.83
CA THR A 24 -2.37 6.29 9.10
C THR A 24 -3.86 6.04 8.90
N ALA A 25 -4.23 5.01 8.13
CA ALA A 25 -5.61 4.56 7.98
C ALA A 25 -6.19 3.90 9.25
N ALA A 26 -7.50 3.65 9.21
CA ALA A 26 -8.22 2.94 10.27
C ALA A 26 -7.61 1.56 10.54
N PRO A 27 -7.71 1.03 11.77
CA PRO A 27 -7.08 -0.24 12.15
C PRO A 27 -7.34 -1.42 11.21
N MET A 28 -8.54 -1.49 10.61
CA MET A 28 -8.90 -2.55 9.65
C MET A 28 -8.28 -2.36 8.26
N ASP A 29 -7.90 -1.14 7.89
CA ASP A 29 -7.34 -0.80 6.59
C ASP A 29 -5.79 -0.73 6.62
N ARG A 30 -5.18 -0.89 7.80
CA ARG A 30 -3.72 -0.74 7.96
C ARG A 30 -2.91 -1.69 7.09
N TYR A 31 -3.41 -2.91 6.96
CA TYR A 31 -2.75 -3.99 6.23
C TYR A 31 -3.78 -4.62 5.34
N THR A 32 -3.68 -4.37 4.04
CA THR A 32 -4.63 -4.89 3.08
C THR A 32 -3.90 -5.63 1.97
N GLN A 33 -4.43 -6.78 1.60
CA GLN A 33 -4.06 -7.48 0.38
C GLN A 33 -5.09 -7.13 -0.69
N TRP A 34 -4.60 -6.74 -1.84
CA TRP A 34 -5.35 -6.38 -3.02
C TRP A 34 -5.03 -7.39 -4.12
N GLN A 35 -6.05 -7.73 -4.90
CA GLN A 35 -5.83 -8.44 -6.14
C GLN A 35 -5.40 -7.43 -7.20
N THR A 36 -4.43 -7.82 -8.01
CA THR A 36 -3.91 -7.00 -9.11
C THR A 36 -3.99 -7.78 -10.41
N ASP A 37 -4.71 -7.21 -11.38
CA ASP A 37 -4.75 -7.72 -12.75
C ASP A 37 -3.67 -7.04 -13.63
N GLY A 38 -2.65 -6.44 -12.99
CA GLY A 38 -1.53 -5.79 -13.66
C GLY A 38 -1.73 -4.30 -13.96
N LYS A 39 -2.97 -3.80 -13.97
CA LYS A 39 -3.27 -2.36 -14.04
C LYS A 39 -4.00 -1.85 -12.82
N ASP A 40 -5.00 -2.61 -12.36
CA ASP A 40 -5.92 -2.15 -11.34
C ASP A 40 -5.81 -3.01 -10.08
N TRP A 41 -5.94 -2.35 -8.95
CA TRP A 41 -5.95 -2.98 -7.64
C TRP A 41 -7.41 -3.03 -7.18
N HIS A 42 -7.92 -4.22 -6.87
CA HIS A 42 -9.30 -4.38 -6.42
C HIS A 42 -9.42 -5.41 -5.28
N SER A 43 -10.63 -5.49 -4.72
CA SER A 43 -11.00 -6.44 -3.66
C SER A 43 -10.07 -6.40 -2.44
N PRO A 44 -9.96 -5.26 -1.74
CA PRO A 44 -9.14 -5.15 -0.53
C PRO A 44 -9.61 -6.15 0.52
N LYS A 45 -8.69 -6.96 1.01
CA LYS A 45 -8.91 -7.86 2.14
C LYS A 45 -7.99 -7.48 3.29
N PRO A 46 -8.51 -7.26 4.50
CA PRO A 46 -7.67 -7.02 5.67
C PRO A 46 -6.84 -8.27 5.96
N VAL A 47 -5.54 -8.08 6.20
CA VAL A 47 -4.59 -9.16 6.52
C VAL A 47 -3.84 -8.86 7.81
N CYS A 48 -3.29 -9.89 8.43
CA CYS A 48 -2.43 -9.72 9.59
C CYS A 48 -1.04 -9.25 9.16
N PHE A 49 -0.35 -8.49 10.01
CA PHE A 49 1.02 -8.05 9.74
C PHE A 49 1.97 -9.23 9.48
N HIS A 50 1.76 -10.37 10.14
CA HIS A 50 2.56 -11.59 9.94
C HIS A 50 2.36 -12.25 8.56
N SER A 51 1.26 -11.95 7.86
CA SER A 51 1.00 -12.44 6.49
C SER A 51 1.68 -11.58 5.42
N LEU A 52 2.23 -10.43 5.80
CA LEU A 52 2.88 -9.51 4.89
C LEU A 52 4.31 -9.98 4.55
N PRO A 53 4.80 -9.71 3.33
CA PRO A 53 6.21 -9.79 3.01
C PRO A 53 7.03 -8.96 4.01
N GLN A 54 8.15 -9.50 4.51
CA GLN A 54 8.96 -8.80 5.51
C GLN A 54 9.79 -7.66 4.91
N ASP A 55 10.19 -7.80 3.65
CA ASP A 55 10.97 -6.86 2.85
C ASP A 55 10.32 -6.64 1.47
N GLY A 56 10.97 -5.90 0.58
CA GLY A 56 10.45 -5.65 -0.77
C GLY A 56 9.50 -4.46 -0.89
N TRP A 57 9.32 -3.68 0.19
CA TRP A 57 8.35 -2.60 0.22
C TRP A 57 8.82 -1.32 -0.45
N ILE A 58 7.87 -0.65 -1.07
CA ILE A 58 8.03 0.66 -1.68
C ILE A 58 7.26 1.65 -0.81
N ALA A 59 7.97 2.50 -0.06
CA ALA A 59 7.33 3.57 0.70
C ALA A 59 6.74 4.61 -0.25
N LYS A 60 5.62 5.18 0.17
CA LYS A 60 5.03 6.39 -0.38
C LYS A 60 4.80 7.38 0.74
N ASP A 61 4.93 8.67 0.43
CA ASP A 61 4.59 9.74 1.37
C ASP A 61 3.08 9.74 1.69
N GLU A 62 2.22 9.48 0.70
CA GLU A 62 0.78 9.34 0.91
C GLU A 62 0.14 8.50 -0.21
N PHE A 63 -0.86 7.69 0.14
CA PHE A 63 -1.81 7.17 -0.85
C PHE A 63 -2.88 8.23 -1.04
N ASP A 64 -2.63 9.14 -1.97
CA ASP A 64 -3.54 10.22 -2.31
C ASP A 64 -4.93 9.64 -2.62
N ARG A 65 -5.87 9.81 -1.68
CA ARG A 65 -7.27 9.39 -1.81
C ARG A 65 -8.10 10.45 -2.53
N ASN A 66 -7.48 11.51 -3.07
CA ASN A 66 -8.12 12.60 -3.79
C ASN A 66 -7.27 13.06 -4.98
N GLN A 67 -7.24 12.24 -6.04
CA GLN A 67 -7.05 12.83 -7.36
C GLN A 67 -8.39 13.47 -7.82
N GLU A 68 -8.84 14.50 -7.08
CA GLU A 68 -9.80 15.45 -7.62
C GLU A 68 -9.04 16.28 -8.67
N ASN A 69 -9.40 15.98 -9.91
CA ASN A 69 -8.90 16.54 -11.15
C ASN A 69 -8.92 18.07 -11.12
N THR A 70 -7.84 18.71 -10.66
CA THR A 70 -7.69 20.16 -10.78
C THR A 70 -7.04 20.44 -12.13
N ILE A 71 -7.85 20.36 -13.19
CA ILE A 71 -7.58 21.10 -14.42
C ILE A 71 -8.04 22.51 -14.11
N THR A 72 -7.11 23.43 -13.87
CA THR A 72 -7.41 24.86 -13.93
C THR A 72 -6.72 25.40 -15.18
N GLU A 73 -7.55 26.01 -16.02
CA GLU A 73 -7.28 26.66 -17.31
C GLU A 73 -6.23 27.79 -17.23
#